data_AF-A0A1W9H990-F1
#
_entry.id   AF-A0A1W9H990-F1
#
_cell.length_a   1.000
_cell.length_b   1.000
_cell.length_c   1.000
_cell.angle_alpha   90.00
_cell.angle_beta   90.00
_cell.angle_gamma   90.00
#
_symmetry.space_group_name_H-M   'P 1'
#
loop_
_entity.id
_entity.type
_entity.pdbx_description
1 polymer ?
#
loop_
_entity_poly.entity_id
_entity_poly.type
_entity_poly.pdbx_seq_one_letter_code
_entity_poly.pdbx_strand_id
1 'polypeptide(L)'
;MDGEPYLLFDRPKLAPATRAAEVLTRRELQVAMLVAQGKCDKQIARQLGISGYTVREHLRRTFAKLNVPRRAALVAVILQQGAERALADEGALAISGGG
;
A
#
# COMPACT_ATOMS: atom_id res chain seq x y z
N MET A 1 18.91 -15.24 -7.49
CA MET A 1 18.06 -14.56 -8.49
C MET A 1 16.67 -14.61 -7.92
N ASP A 2 16.07 -13.53 -7.43
CA ASP A 2 16.06 -12.17 -8.00
C ASP A 2 16.52 -11.13 -6.97
N GLY A 3 17.82 -10.84 -7.04
CA GLY A 3 18.35 -9.61 -6.46
C GLY A 3 17.96 -8.47 -7.38
N GLU A 4 16.69 -8.06 -7.34
CA GLU A 4 16.26 -6.81 -7.96
C GLU A 4 17.06 -5.69 -7.28
N PRO A 5 18.04 -5.09 -7.99
CA PRO A 5 18.87 -4.05 -7.41
C PRO A 5 17.95 -2.86 -7.12
N TYR A 6 17.91 -2.43 -5.86
CA TYR A 6 17.14 -1.26 -5.42
C TYR A 6 17.79 0.02 -5.96
N LEU A 7 17.77 0.20 -7.27
CA LEU A 7 18.03 1.48 -7.91
C LEU A 7 16.85 2.40 -7.64
N LEU A 8 17.12 3.38 -6.76
CA LEU A 8 17.01 4.81 -7.01
C LEU A 8 15.83 5.33 -7.86
N PHE A 9 15.14 6.34 -7.30
CA PHE A 9 14.19 7.28 -7.92
C PHE A 9 12.76 6.81 -8.21
N ASP A 10 11.85 7.17 -7.31
CA ASP A 10 10.65 7.90 -7.72
C ASP A 10 10.24 8.84 -6.58
N ARG A 11 10.23 10.15 -6.86
CA ARG A 11 9.83 11.20 -5.93
C ARG A 11 8.48 11.71 -6.43
N PRO A 12 7.35 11.07 -6.06
CA PRO A 12 6.06 11.56 -6.52
C PRO A 12 5.77 12.90 -5.84
N LYS A 13 5.42 13.86 -6.70
CA LYS A 13 5.03 15.22 -6.35
C LYS A 13 3.68 15.18 -5.65
N LEU A 14 3.59 15.93 -4.55
CA LEU A 14 2.43 16.06 -3.66
C LEU A 14 1.13 16.36 -4.45
N ALA A 15 0.14 15.46 -4.37
CA ALA A 15 -1.24 15.76 -4.71
C ALA A 15 -2.15 15.24 -3.57
N PRO A 16 -3.07 16.05 -3.02
CA PRO A 16 -3.82 15.71 -1.81
C PRO A 16 -5.02 14.76 -2.02
N ALA A 17 -5.03 13.96 -3.09
CA ALA A 17 -6.13 13.03 -3.40
C ALA A 17 -5.70 11.71 -4.05
N THR A 18 -4.39 11.42 -4.08
CA THR A 18 -3.88 10.28 -4.86
C THR A 18 -4.06 8.97 -4.09
N ARG A 19 -4.70 7.98 -4.72
CA ARG A 19 -4.97 6.70 -4.06
C ARG A 19 -3.65 6.01 -3.74
N ALA A 20 -3.57 5.28 -2.62
CA ALA A 20 -2.35 4.56 -2.27
C ALA A 20 -1.87 3.60 -3.39
N ALA A 21 -2.80 3.03 -4.16
CA ALA A 21 -2.50 2.17 -5.31
C ALA A 21 -1.91 2.92 -6.53
N GLU A 22 -2.09 4.24 -6.61
CA GLU A 22 -1.57 5.09 -7.69
C GLU A 22 -0.17 5.64 -7.37
N VAL A 23 0.16 5.78 -6.09
CA VAL A 23 1.44 6.35 -5.63
C VAL A 23 2.47 5.26 -5.25
N LEU A 24 1.99 4.14 -4.71
CA LEU A 24 2.86 3.07 -4.25
C LEU A 24 3.19 2.09 -5.36
N THR A 25 4.44 1.63 -5.39
CA THR A 25 4.82 0.46 -6.17
C THR A 25 4.08 -0.77 -5.67
N ARG A 26 3.99 -1.82 -6.49
CA ARG A 26 3.35 -3.09 -6.12
C ARG A 26 3.89 -3.64 -4.79
N ARG A 27 5.20 -3.56 -4.56
CA ARG A 27 5.83 -4.07 -3.33
C ARG A 27 5.53 -3.21 -2.11
N GLU A 28 5.56 -1.90 -2.24
CA GLU A 28 5.16 -0.97 -1.17
C GLU A 28 3.68 -1.15 -0.80
N LEU A 29 2.81 -1.30 -1.81
CA LEU A 29 1.39 -1.56 -1.59
C LEU A 29 1.17 -2.89 -0.85
N GLN A 30 1.85 -3.95 -1.25
CA GLN A 30 1.77 -5.25 -0.56
C GLN A 30 2.20 -5.14 0.91
N VAL A 31 3.29 -4.42 1.19
CA VAL A 31 3.74 -4.18 2.57
C VAL A 31 2.70 -3.36 3.33
N ALA A 32 2.16 -2.29 2.74
CA ALA A 32 1.15 -1.44 3.36
C ALA A 32 -0.16 -2.19 3.69
N MET A 33 -0.61 -3.07 2.78
CA MET A 33 -1.77 -3.93 2.98
C MET A 33 -1.56 -4.90 4.15
N LEU A 34 -0.39 -5.53 4.25
CA LEU A 34 -0.09 -6.43 5.36
C LEU A 34 0.01 -5.68 6.69
N VAL A 35 0.49 -4.44 6.68
CA VAL A 35 0.46 -3.56 7.85
C VAL A 35 -0.98 -3.26 8.28
N ALA A 36 -1.88 -2.97 7.33
CA ALA A 36 -3.30 -2.74 7.61
C ALA A 36 -4.00 -3.99 8.18
N GLN A 37 -3.52 -5.19 7.81
CA GLN A 37 -3.95 -6.47 8.40
C GLN A 37 -3.35 -6.75 9.79
N GLY A 38 -2.60 -5.82 10.37
CA GLY A 38 -1.98 -5.97 11.69
C GLY A 38 -0.71 -6.82 11.73
N LYS A 39 -0.10 -7.17 10.58
CA LYS A 39 1.11 -8.00 10.54
C LYS A 39 2.35 -7.21 10.97
N CYS A 40 3.16 -7.75 11.87
CA CYS A 40 4.45 -7.13 12.25
C CYS A 40 5.53 -7.34 11.17
N ASP A 41 6.61 -6.55 11.20
CA ASP A 41 7.68 -6.59 10.18
C ASP A 41 8.24 -8.00 9.96
N LYS A 42 8.37 -8.80 11.03
CA LYS A 42 8.83 -10.20 10.96
C LYS A 42 7.86 -11.11 10.21
N GLN A 43 6.56 -10.91 10.41
CA GLN A 43 5.53 -11.68 9.69
C GLN A 43 5.48 -11.28 8.22
N ILE A 44 5.59 -9.98 7.93
CA ILE A 44 5.66 -9.44 6.56
C ILE A 44 6.88 -9.98 5.82
N ALA A 45 8.05 -9.92 6.47
CA ALA A 45 9.31 -10.46 5.96
C ALA A 45 9.16 -11.94 5.56
N ARG A 46 8.60 -12.76 6.46
CA ARG A 46 8.35 -14.18 6.20
C ARG A 46 7.37 -14.40 5.04
N GLN A 47 6.30 -13.61 4.96
CA GLN A 47 5.27 -13.76 3.94
C GLN A 47 5.73 -13.31 2.54
N LEU A 48 6.62 -12.31 2.47
CA LEU A 48 7.15 -11.78 1.22
C LEU A 48 8.50 -12.38 0.81
N GLY A 49 9.09 -13.23 1.65
CA GLY A 49 10.41 -13.84 1.39
C GLY A 49 11.57 -12.84 1.41
N ILE A 50 11.47 -11.76 2.20
CA ILE A 50 12.46 -10.69 2.29
C ILE A 50 12.95 -10.49 3.72
N SER A 51 14.02 -9.71 3.92
CA SER A 51 14.52 -9.40 5.26
C SER A 51 13.64 -8.37 5.98
N GLY A 52 13.65 -8.40 7.33
CA GLY A 52 12.96 -7.37 8.13
C GLY A 52 13.52 -5.95 7.90
N TYR A 53 14.81 -5.84 7.56
CA TYR A 53 15.40 -4.57 7.14
C TYR A 53 14.77 -4.05 5.83
N THR A 54 14.59 -4.92 4.84
CA THR A 54 13.94 -4.61 3.57
C THR A 54 12.49 -4.16 3.78
N VAL A 55 11.76 -4.81 4.70
CA VAL A 55 10.40 -4.37 5.07
C VAL A 55 10.40 -2.93 5.62
N ARG A 56 11.33 -2.60 6.51
CA ARG A 56 11.44 -1.24 7.08
C ARG A 56 11.77 -0.20 6.01
N GLU A 57 12.61 -0.54 5.05
CA GLU A 57 12.94 0.33 3.93
C GLU A 57 11.71 0.57 3.02
N HIS A 58 10.92 -0.46 2.72
CA HIS A 58 9.64 -0.28 2.03
C HIS A 58 8.68 0.62 2.82
N LEU A 59 8.57 0.44 4.14
CA LEU A 59 7.73 1.28 4.98
C LEU A 59 8.18 2.74 4.98
N ARG A 60 9.50 2.98 5.08
CA ARG A 60 10.05 4.34 5.02
C ARG A 60 9.68 5.05 3.72
N ARG A 61 9.81 4.36 2.58
CA ARG A 61 9.43 4.90 1.26
C ARG A 61 7.92 5.13 1.17
N THR A 62 7.13 4.17 1.66
CA THR A 62 5.67 4.27 1.73
C THR A 62 5.23 5.49 2.55
N PHE A 63 5.83 5.71 3.72
CA PHE A 63 5.55 6.86 4.57
C PHE A 63 5.89 8.18 3.89
N ALA A 64 7.05 8.26 3.24
CA ALA A 64 7.46 9.44 2.49
C ALA A 64 6.52 9.73 1.32
N LYS A 65 6.14 8.70 0.55
CA LYS A 65 5.26 8.80 -0.61
C LYS A 65 3.84 9.22 -0.26
N LEU A 66 3.30 8.70 0.85
CA LEU A 66 1.96 9.04 1.33
C LEU A 66 1.94 10.23 2.30
N ASN A 67 3.10 10.81 2.60
CA ASN A 67 3.28 11.87 3.60
C ASN A 67 2.63 11.54 4.97
N VAL A 68 2.74 10.29 5.41
CA VAL A 68 2.18 9.83 6.69
C VAL A 68 3.28 9.70 7.75
N PRO A 69 3.07 10.22 8.97
CA PRO A 69 4.13 10.26 9.98
C PRO A 69 4.31 8.94 10.74
N ARG A 70 3.30 8.06 10.72
CA ARG A 70 3.28 6.85 11.56
C ARG A 70 2.55 5.70 10.92
N ARG A 71 2.89 4.49 11.37
CA ARG A 71 2.26 3.22 10.98
C ARG A 71 0.73 3.26 11.08
N ALA A 72 0.18 3.77 12.17
CA ALA A 72 -1.28 3.82 12.33
C ALA A 72 -1.96 4.85 11.39
N ALA A 73 -1.24 5.88 10.91
CA ALA A 73 -1.75 6.76 9.86
C ALA A 73 -1.74 6.05 8.49
N LEU A 74 -0.70 5.25 8.21
CA LEU A 74 -0.71 4.36 7.04
C LEU A 74 -1.90 3.40 7.05
N VAL A 75 -2.19 2.77 8.20
CA VAL A 75 -3.36 1.88 8.35
C VAL A 75 -4.66 2.62 8.03
N ALA A 76 -4.85 3.83 8.57
CA ALA A 76 -6.06 4.62 8.32
C ALA A 76 -6.25 4.91 6.83
N VAL A 77 -5.19 5.33 6.13
CA VAL A 77 -5.22 5.59 4.68
C VAL A 77 -5.61 4.34 3.90
N ILE A 78 -4.98 3.19 4.18
CA ILE A 78 -5.28 1.94 3.46
C ILE A 78 -6.72 1.47 3.71
N LEU A 79 -7.22 1.58 4.95
CA LEU A 79 -8.59 1.17 5.29
C LEU A 79 -9.64 2.08 4.65
N GLN A 80 -9.43 3.41 4.68
CA GLN A 80 -10.33 4.37 4.05
C GLN A 80 -10.46 4.09 2.54
N GLN A 81 -9.33 3.86 1.88
CA GLN A 81 -9.28 3.58 0.45
C GLN A 81 -9.87 2.21 0.10
N GLY A 82 -9.70 1.21 0.98
CA GLY A 82 -10.36 -0.09 0.84
C GLY A 82 -11.89 0.02 0.91
N ALA A 83 -12.41 0.85 1.83
CA ALA A 83 -13.84 1.13 1.95
C ALA A 83 -14.39 1.87 0.72
N GLU A 84 -13.68 2.90 0.22
CA GLU A 84 -14.05 3.62 -1.00
C GLU A 84 -14.08 2.68 -2.23
N ARG A 85 -13.19 1.69 -2.28
CA ARG A 85 -13.16 0.70 -3.35
C ARG A 85 -14.30 -0.31 -3.25
N ALA A 86 -14.64 -0.76 -2.05
CA ALA A 86 -15.77 -1.66 -1.82
C ALA A 86 -17.10 -0.99 -2.23
N LEU A 87 -17.28 0.29 -1.89
CA LEU A 87 -18.45 1.07 -2.29
C LEU A 87 -18.52 1.30 -3.80
N ALA A 88 -17.38 1.44 -4.48
CA ALA A 88 -17.33 1.58 -5.93
C ALA A 88 -17.62 0.26 -6.68
N ASP A 89 -17.27 -0.89 -6.10
CA ASP A 89 -17.52 -2.22 -6.67
C ASP A 89 -19.01 -2.61 -6.58
N GLU A 90 -19.67 -2.28 -5.46
CA GLU A 90 -21.11 -2.52 -5.25
C GLU A 90 -22.00 -1.72 -6.24
N GLY A 91 -21.55 -0.54 -6.68
CA GLY A 91 -22.24 0.24 -7.72
C GLY A 91 -22.15 -0.35 -9.12
N ALA A 92 -21.12 -1.18 -9.41
CA ALA A 92 -20.92 -1.79 -10.72
C ALA A 92 -21.81 -3.01 -10.96
N LEU A 93 -22.23 -3.71 -9.89
CA LEU A 93 -23.17 -4.85 -9.96
C LEU A 93 -24.64 -4.42 -10.14
N ALA A 94 -24.99 -3.15 -9.88
CA ALA A 94 -26.38 -2.68 -9.95
C ALA A 94 -26.86 -2.28 -11.37
N ILE A 95 -25.99 -2.25 -12.39
CA ILE A 95 -26.36 -1.80 -13.76
C ILE A 95 -26.63 -2.94 -14.76
N SER A 96 -26.68 -4.20 -14.33
CA SER A 96 -26.90 -5.36 -15.22
C SER A 96 -28.30 -6.01 -15.12
N GLY A 97 -29.27 -5.32 -14.51
CA GLY A 97 -30.63 -5.82 -14.32
C GLY A 97 -31.70 -4.80 -14.72
N GLY A 98 -31.93 -4.64 -16.02
CA GLY A 98 -33.07 -3.92 -16.59
C GLY A 98 -33.37 -4.53 -17.95
N GLY A 99 -34.52 -5.21 -18.04
CA GLY A 99 -34.94 -6.05 -19.17
C GLY A 99 -35.38 -5.31 -20.42
#